data_AF-A0A660TPF4-F1
#
_entry.id   AF-A0A660TPF4-F1
#
_cell.length_a   1.000
_cell.length_b   1.000
_cell.length_c   1.000
_cell.angle_alpha   90.00
_cell.angle_beta   90.00
_cell.angle_gamma   90.00
#
_symmetry.space_group_name_H-M   'P 1'
#
loop_
_entity.id
_entity.type
_entity.pdbx_description
1 polymer ?
#
loop_
_entity_poly.entity_id
_entity_poly.type
_entity_poly.pdbx_seq_one_letter_code
_entity_poly.pdbx_strand_id
1 'polypeptide(L)'
;RASRDGKGANAWLIWTADDILESGLKTDSDAVTASRRRSMLSYVTSTSTCRREFLLKALGIEASDCSGCDVCGGEPRKKPSAEKYILRTLRWNSFRFRKGQAARVLIGRRSAEIRRKGLDTLRGFGVLSGWELEDAEEAVAVLLRSGKLYYRRWGPGKGRIGVNKNRRYTHDKKRTGKIL
;
A
#
# COMPACT_ATOMS: atom_id res chain seq x y z
N ARG A 1 -17.45 17.81 15.78
CA ARG A 1 -18.57 18.51 15.09
C ARG A 1 -18.02 19.86 14.69
N ALA A 2 -17.75 20.08 13.41
CA ALA A 2 -17.18 21.33 12.92
C ALA A 2 -18.28 22.36 12.61
N SER A 3 -17.95 23.65 12.77
CA SER A 3 -18.72 24.84 12.38
C SER A 3 -20.24 24.76 12.48
N ARG A 4 -20.80 25.31 13.56
CA ARG A 4 -22.24 25.58 13.71
C ARG A 4 -22.61 27.04 13.43
N ASP A 5 -21.60 27.89 13.25
CA ASP A 5 -21.70 29.33 13.04
C ASP A 5 -21.70 29.72 11.56
N GLY A 6 -21.66 28.75 10.65
CA GLY A 6 -21.70 28.97 9.20
C GLY A 6 -20.37 29.42 8.59
N LYS A 7 -19.30 29.53 9.39
CA LYS A 7 -17.96 29.82 8.87
C LYS A 7 -17.32 28.58 8.25
N GLY A 8 -16.35 28.77 7.35
CA GLY A 8 -15.61 27.67 6.75
C GLY A 8 -14.93 26.79 7.80
N ALA A 9 -14.99 25.47 7.62
CA ALA A 9 -14.28 24.52 8.47
C ALA A 9 -13.84 23.28 7.69
N ASN A 10 -12.80 22.62 8.21
CA ASN A 10 -12.20 21.43 7.60
C ASN A 10 -12.53 20.19 8.42
N ALA A 11 -12.74 19.07 7.74
CA ALA A 11 -12.82 17.74 8.32
C ALA A 11 -11.74 16.86 7.69
N TRP A 12 -10.81 16.39 8.52
CA TRP A 12 -9.71 15.53 8.08
C TRP A 12 -9.97 14.08 8.49
N LEU A 13 -9.80 13.16 7.55
CA LEU A 13 -9.87 11.72 7.81
C LEU A 13 -8.54 11.08 7.42
N ILE A 14 -7.80 10.62 8.42
CA ILE A 14 -6.52 9.92 8.24
C ILE A 14 -6.81 8.42 8.39
N TRP A 15 -6.27 7.62 7.49
CA TRP A 15 -6.45 6.17 7.47
C TRP A 15 -5.22 5.48 6.90
N THR A 16 -5.05 4.20 7.24
CA THR A 16 -3.98 3.32 6.77
C THR A 16 -4.53 2.08 6.09
N ALA A 17 -3.71 1.40 5.31
CA ALA A 17 -4.11 0.13 4.67
C ALA A 17 -4.47 -0.94 5.72
N ASP A 18 -3.84 -0.90 6.90
CA ASP A 18 -4.13 -1.81 8.00
C ASP A 18 -5.52 -1.55 8.59
N ASP A 19 -5.94 -0.29 8.76
CA ASP A 19 -7.29 0.05 9.21
C ASP A 19 -8.38 -0.53 8.30
N ILE A 20 -8.13 -0.49 6.98
CA ILE A 20 -9.03 -1.07 5.97
C ILE A 20 -9.05 -2.60 6.06
N LEU A 21 -7.88 -3.22 6.23
CA LEU A 21 -7.77 -4.67 6.35
C LEU A 21 -8.47 -5.17 7.61
N GLU A 22 -8.18 -4.58 8.76
CA GLU A 22 -8.79 -4.92 10.04
C GLU A 22 -10.31 -4.75 10.00
N SER A 23 -10.79 -3.62 9.45
CA SER A 23 -12.21 -3.35 9.28
C SER A 23 -12.87 -4.36 8.32
N GLY A 24 -12.19 -4.74 7.23
CA GLY A 24 -12.67 -5.75 6.28
C GLY A 24 -12.74 -7.17 6.83
N LEU A 25 -11.93 -7.50 7.84
CA LEU A 25 -11.94 -8.81 8.51
C LEU A 25 -13.04 -8.94 9.57
N LYS A 26 -13.69 -7.84 9.97
CA LYS A 26 -14.78 -7.87 10.95
C LYS A 26 -16.04 -8.49 10.36
N THR A 27 -16.49 -9.58 10.96
CA THR A 27 -17.79 -10.19 10.67
C THR A 27 -18.85 -9.56 11.56
N ASP A 28 -19.81 -8.87 10.96
CA ASP A 28 -21.02 -8.48 11.69
C ASP A 28 -22.08 -9.55 11.56
N SER A 29 -22.78 -9.82 12.66
CA SER A 29 -24.00 -10.62 12.68
C SER A 29 -25.20 -9.87 12.07
N ASP A 30 -25.23 -8.54 12.16
CA ASP A 30 -26.29 -7.69 11.64
C ASP A 30 -25.99 -7.17 10.23
N ALA A 31 -26.94 -7.37 9.31
CA ALA A 31 -26.84 -6.98 7.91
C ALA A 31 -26.73 -5.45 7.73
N VAL A 32 -27.40 -4.66 8.59
CA VAL A 32 -27.38 -3.20 8.51
C VAL A 32 -26.00 -2.66 8.89
N THR A 33 -25.43 -3.16 9.97
CA THR A 33 -24.07 -2.80 10.42
C THR A 33 -23.03 -3.19 9.37
N ALA A 34 -23.17 -4.38 8.76
CA ALA A 34 -22.29 -4.84 7.69
C ALA A 34 -22.36 -3.90 6.48
N SER A 35 -23.58 -3.50 6.09
CA SER A 35 -23.82 -2.56 4.99
C SER A 35 -23.17 -1.20 5.24
N ARG A 36 -23.38 -0.63 6.44
CA ARG A 36 -22.78 0.66 6.85
C ARG A 36 -21.25 0.61 6.82
N ARG A 37 -20.63 -0.48 7.30
CA ARG A 37 -19.17 -0.63 7.23
C ARG A 37 -18.68 -0.65 5.79
N ARG A 38 -19.31 -1.44 4.91
CA ARG A 38 -18.93 -1.49 3.49
C ARG A 38 -19.04 -0.11 2.83
N SER A 39 -20.10 0.64 3.12
CA SER A 39 -20.26 2.01 2.63
C SER A 39 -19.14 2.93 3.14
N MET A 40 -18.74 2.84 4.40
CA MET A 40 -17.61 3.62 4.93
C MET A 40 -16.28 3.22 4.30
N LEU A 41 -16.01 1.92 4.10
CA LEU A 41 -14.80 1.48 3.41
C LEU A 41 -14.76 2.00 1.96
N SER A 42 -15.90 2.00 1.28
CA SER A 42 -16.04 2.59 -0.06
C SER A 42 -15.82 4.10 -0.04
N TYR A 43 -16.38 4.82 0.94
CA TYR A 43 -16.15 6.25 1.14
C TYR A 43 -14.66 6.58 1.30
N VAL A 44 -13.93 5.82 2.13
CA VAL A 44 -12.51 6.06 2.41
C VAL A 44 -11.62 5.74 1.21
N THR A 45 -11.90 4.64 0.51
CA THR A 45 -11.06 4.14 -0.59
C THR A 45 -11.41 4.75 -1.95
N SER A 46 -12.55 5.41 -2.10
CA SER A 46 -12.90 6.09 -3.34
C SER A 46 -11.91 7.23 -3.63
N THR A 47 -11.48 7.31 -4.88
CA THR A 47 -10.53 8.33 -5.38
C THR A 47 -11.10 9.17 -6.53
N SER A 48 -12.35 8.91 -6.91
CA SER A 48 -12.98 9.51 -8.10
C SER A 48 -14.39 10.02 -7.85
N THR A 49 -14.98 9.75 -6.67
CA THR A 49 -16.31 10.24 -6.31
C THR A 49 -16.17 11.41 -5.35
N CYS A 50 -16.96 12.47 -5.54
CA CYS A 50 -16.99 13.60 -4.63
C CYS A 50 -17.36 13.14 -3.21
N ARG A 51 -16.60 13.57 -2.19
CA ARG A 51 -16.88 13.20 -0.79
C ARG A 51 -18.25 13.66 -0.33
N ARG A 52 -18.63 14.89 -0.70
CA ARG A 52 -19.93 15.49 -0.34
C ARG A 52 -21.07 14.72 -0.98
N GLU A 53 -20.98 14.45 -2.28
CA GLU A 53 -21.96 13.66 -3.02
C GLU A 53 -22.16 12.27 -2.39
N PHE A 54 -21.06 11.58 -2.07
CA PHE A 54 -21.12 10.26 -1.45
C PHE A 54 -21.90 10.27 -0.12
N LEU A 55 -21.60 11.23 0.75
CA LEU A 55 -22.25 11.36 2.05
C LEU A 55 -23.72 11.74 1.93
N LEU A 56 -24.07 12.69 1.04
CA LEU A 56 -25.46 13.09 0.80
C LEU A 56 -26.28 11.92 0.26
N LYS A 57 -25.74 11.17 -0.71
CA LYS A 57 -26.39 9.99 -1.27
C LYS A 57 -26.60 8.90 -0.22
N ALA A 58 -25.63 8.68 0.68
CA ALA A 58 -25.77 7.73 1.78
C ALA A 58 -26.88 8.11 2.78
N LEU A 59 -27.24 9.40 2.85
CA LEU A 59 -28.34 9.93 3.65
C LEU A 59 -29.67 10.01 2.88
N GLY A 60 -29.70 9.63 1.60
CA GLY A 60 -30.88 9.75 0.74
C GLY A 60 -31.18 11.18 0.28
N ILE A 61 -30.18 12.07 0.32
CA ILE A 61 -30.30 13.47 -0.12
C ILE A 61 -29.71 13.59 -1.53
N GLU A 62 -30.40 14.29 -2.43
CA GLU A 62 -29.89 14.56 -3.77
C GLU A 62 -28.59 15.37 -3.74
N ALA A 63 -27.70 15.04 -4.67
CA ALA A 63 -26.38 15.64 -4.74
C ALA A 63 -26.49 17.14 -5.07
N SER A 64 -25.82 17.96 -4.27
CA SER A 64 -25.64 19.40 -4.50
C SER A 64 -24.19 19.72 -4.79
N ASP A 65 -23.92 20.94 -5.27
CA ASP A 65 -22.58 21.42 -5.57
C ASP A 65 -21.61 21.23 -4.39
N CYS A 66 -20.38 20.86 -4.70
CA CYS A 66 -19.32 20.66 -3.72
C CYS A 66 -18.58 21.97 -3.44
N SER A 67 -18.61 22.42 -2.19
CA SER A 67 -17.93 23.63 -1.73
C SER A 67 -16.43 23.47 -1.43
N GLY A 68 -15.85 22.27 -1.66
CA GLY A 68 -14.40 22.02 -1.53
C GLY A 68 -14.04 20.75 -0.77
N CYS A 69 -13.98 19.60 -1.46
CA CYS A 69 -13.38 18.36 -0.93
C CYS A 69 -12.06 18.02 -1.64
N ASP A 70 -11.27 17.11 -1.07
CA ASP A 70 -9.99 16.63 -1.61
C ASP A 70 -10.09 16.11 -3.05
N VAL A 71 -11.21 15.44 -3.38
CA VAL A 71 -11.43 14.89 -4.73
C VAL A 71 -11.77 15.99 -5.75
N CYS A 72 -12.68 16.91 -5.41
CA CYS A 72 -13.08 18.00 -6.31
C CYS A 72 -12.01 19.09 -6.45
N GLY A 73 -11.20 19.30 -5.40
CA GLY A 73 -10.09 20.25 -5.38
C GLY A 73 -8.87 19.83 -6.21
N GLY A 74 -8.94 18.67 -6.87
CA GLY A 74 -7.91 18.22 -7.82
C GLY A 74 -6.68 17.59 -7.16
N GLU A 75 -6.73 17.27 -5.87
CA GLU A 75 -5.60 16.66 -5.17
C GLU A 75 -5.76 15.15 -4.98
N PRO A 76 -5.68 14.41 -6.10
CA PRO A 76 -4.80 13.27 -6.08
C PRO A 76 -3.95 13.31 -7.34
N ARG A 77 -2.78 13.95 -7.27
CA ARG A 77 -1.68 13.52 -8.14
C ARG A 77 -1.48 12.05 -7.82
N LYS A 78 -1.99 11.16 -8.68
CA LYS A 78 -1.69 9.73 -8.69
C LYS A 78 -0.21 9.58 -9.00
N LYS A 79 0.67 10.01 -8.07
CA LYS A 79 2.02 9.48 -8.00
C LYS A 79 1.82 7.98 -8.00
N PRO A 80 2.40 7.24 -8.96
CA PRO A 80 2.24 5.80 -8.99
C PRO A 80 2.59 5.26 -7.61
N SER A 81 1.75 4.35 -7.08
CA SER A 81 1.92 3.85 -5.72
C SER A 81 3.38 3.39 -5.54
N ALA A 82 3.96 3.62 -4.36
CA ALA A 82 5.32 3.20 -4.06
C ALA A 82 5.52 1.72 -4.39
N GLU A 83 4.50 0.89 -4.16
CA GLU A 83 4.43 -0.50 -4.61
C GLU A 83 4.80 -0.68 -6.10
N LYS A 84 4.23 0.10 -7.02
CA LYS A 84 4.51 -0.03 -8.46
C LYS A 84 5.99 0.18 -8.75
N TYR A 85 6.61 1.15 -8.09
CA TYR A 85 8.05 1.43 -8.24
C TYR A 85 8.90 0.30 -7.65
N ILE A 86 8.55 -0.17 -6.46
CA ILE A 86 9.25 -1.30 -5.80
C ILE A 86 9.20 -2.54 -6.70
N LEU A 87 8.00 -2.95 -7.12
CA LEU A 87 7.83 -4.13 -7.96
C LEU A 87 8.58 -3.99 -9.30
N ARG A 88 8.59 -2.80 -9.91
CA ARG A 88 9.29 -2.55 -11.17
C ARG A 88 10.81 -2.63 -11.00
N THR A 89 11.37 -1.99 -9.98
CA THR A 89 12.81 -2.03 -9.66
C THR A 89 13.28 -3.44 -9.34
N LEU A 90 12.53 -4.18 -8.50
CA LEU A 90 12.89 -5.56 -8.15
C LEU A 90 12.69 -6.53 -9.32
N ARG A 91 11.79 -6.23 -10.26
CA ARG A 91 11.61 -7.02 -11.48
C ARG A 91 12.78 -6.86 -12.43
N TRP A 92 13.22 -5.63 -12.70
CA TRP A 92 14.40 -5.35 -13.53
C TRP A 92 15.67 -5.97 -12.94
N ASN A 93 15.75 -6.04 -11.62
CA ASN A 93 16.92 -6.53 -10.89
C ASN A 93 16.57 -7.81 -10.11
N SER A 94 15.95 -8.78 -10.80
CA SER A 94 15.47 -10.02 -10.19
C SER A 94 16.59 -10.77 -9.46
N PHE A 95 16.35 -11.18 -8.22
CA PHE A 95 17.30 -11.90 -7.36
C PHE A 95 18.65 -11.20 -7.18
N ARG A 96 18.67 -9.85 -7.19
CA ARG A 96 19.89 -9.08 -6.87
C ARG A 96 20.01 -8.72 -5.39
N PHE A 97 18.90 -8.68 -4.65
CA PHE A 97 18.85 -8.04 -3.34
C PHE A 97 18.39 -8.98 -2.21
N ARG A 98 18.93 -8.78 -1.00
CA ARG A 98 18.25 -9.06 0.28
C ARG A 98 17.37 -7.87 0.69
N LYS A 99 16.49 -8.02 1.69
CA LYS A 99 15.53 -6.99 2.13
C LYS A 99 16.17 -5.61 2.35
N GLY A 100 17.14 -5.51 3.26
CA GLY A 100 17.79 -4.22 3.55
C GLY A 100 18.59 -3.65 2.38
N GLN A 101 19.08 -4.49 1.45
CA GLN A 101 19.72 -4.00 0.22
C GLN A 101 18.68 -3.42 -0.74
N ALA A 102 17.52 -4.08 -0.89
CA ALA A 102 16.43 -3.58 -1.70
C ALA A 102 15.97 -2.21 -1.18
N ALA A 103 15.75 -2.07 0.13
CA ALA A 103 15.36 -0.80 0.75
C ALA A 103 16.38 0.32 0.48
N ARG A 104 17.68 0.06 0.71
CA ARG A 104 18.75 1.05 0.44
C ARG A 104 18.83 1.45 -1.04
N VAL A 105 18.67 0.49 -1.96
CA VAL A 105 18.64 0.79 -3.40
C VAL A 105 17.42 1.64 -3.74
N LEU A 106 16.24 1.30 -3.22
CA LEU A 106 15.00 2.04 -3.49
C LEU A 106 15.10 3.49 -3.04
N ILE A 107 15.64 3.76 -1.85
CA ILE A 107 15.79 5.14 -1.33
C ILE A 107 17.04 5.85 -1.87
N GLY A 108 17.94 5.16 -2.58
CA GLY A 108 19.16 5.73 -3.13
C GLY A 108 20.29 5.91 -2.11
N ARG A 109 20.25 5.18 -0.99
CA ARG A 109 21.26 5.26 0.07
C ARG A 109 22.49 4.43 -0.29
N ARG A 110 23.60 5.12 -0.54
CA ARG A 110 24.90 4.48 -0.76
C ARG A 110 25.50 4.03 0.58
N SER A 111 25.85 2.77 0.68
CA SER A 111 26.69 2.21 1.74
C SER A 111 27.91 1.52 1.14
N ALA A 112 28.92 1.22 1.97
CA ALA A 112 30.11 0.48 1.51
C ALA A 112 29.73 -0.85 0.83
N GLU A 113 28.73 -1.55 1.37
CA GLU A 113 28.22 -2.80 0.77
C GLU A 113 27.54 -2.56 -0.59
N ILE A 114 26.71 -1.52 -0.68
CA ILE A 114 25.96 -1.18 -1.91
C ILE A 114 26.92 -0.84 -3.05
N ARG A 115 27.92 0.02 -2.78
CA ARG A 115 28.94 0.40 -3.76
C ARG A 115 29.80 -0.78 -4.20
N ARG A 116 30.29 -1.58 -3.24
CA ARG A 116 31.15 -2.74 -3.53
C ARG A 116 30.47 -3.76 -4.45
N LYS A 117 29.15 -3.91 -4.31
CA LYS A 117 28.35 -4.82 -5.15
C LYS A 117 27.82 -4.16 -6.43
N GLY A 118 28.16 -2.90 -6.70
CA GLY A 118 27.67 -2.12 -7.84
C GLY A 118 26.15 -1.99 -7.87
N LEU A 119 25.50 -1.95 -6.69
CA LEU A 119 24.04 -1.89 -6.62
C LEU A 119 23.50 -0.47 -6.82
N ASP A 120 24.36 0.54 -6.71
CA ASP A 120 24.03 1.96 -6.91
C ASP A 120 24.04 2.40 -8.37
N THR A 121 24.48 1.54 -9.30
CA THR A 121 24.42 1.78 -10.74
C THR A 121 23.21 1.12 -11.40
N LEU A 122 22.43 0.35 -10.62
CA LEU A 122 21.29 -0.39 -11.14
C LEU A 122 20.11 0.52 -11.45
N ARG A 123 19.36 0.13 -12.49
CA ARG A 123 18.11 0.80 -12.85
C ARG A 123 17.14 0.78 -11.67
N GLY A 124 16.64 1.95 -11.28
CA GLY A 124 15.70 2.13 -10.17
C GLY A 124 16.36 2.45 -8.82
N PHE A 125 17.68 2.70 -8.80
CA PHE A 125 18.34 3.30 -7.64
C PHE A 125 17.76 4.68 -7.34
N GLY A 126 17.35 4.94 -6.09
CA GLY A 126 16.79 6.22 -5.67
C GLY A 126 15.36 6.50 -6.14
N VAL A 127 14.63 5.50 -6.65
CA VAL A 127 13.24 5.71 -7.14
C VAL A 127 12.25 6.14 -6.05
N LEU A 128 12.57 5.88 -4.77
CA LEU A 128 11.85 6.33 -3.59
C LEU A 128 12.72 7.32 -2.76
N SER A 129 13.50 8.18 -3.43
CA SER A 129 14.28 9.21 -2.73
C SER A 129 13.39 10.05 -1.80
N GLY A 130 13.82 10.23 -0.56
CA GLY A 130 13.07 10.96 0.48
C GLY A 130 12.22 10.08 1.41
N TRP A 131 12.20 8.77 1.19
CA TRP A 131 11.70 7.81 2.20
C TRP A 131 12.78 7.49 3.23
N GLU A 132 12.37 7.29 4.48
CA GLU A 132 13.24 6.72 5.50
C GLU A 132 13.53 5.24 5.21
N LEU A 133 14.64 4.74 5.76
CA LEU A 133 15.06 3.36 5.50
C LEU A 133 14.06 2.35 6.06
N GLU A 134 13.53 2.63 7.24
CA GLU A 134 12.56 1.81 7.97
C GLU A 134 11.27 1.67 7.17
N ASP A 135 10.76 2.78 6.61
CA ASP A 135 9.55 2.79 5.77
C ASP A 135 9.75 1.95 4.50
N ALA A 136 10.92 2.07 3.86
CA ALA A 136 11.24 1.29 2.67
C ALA A 136 11.42 -0.20 3.00
N GLU A 137 12.00 -0.54 4.15
CA GLU A 137 12.08 -1.92 4.61
C GLU A 137 10.71 -2.52 4.91
N GLU A 138 9.82 -1.75 5.53
CA GLU A 138 8.45 -2.18 5.84
C GLU A 138 7.63 -2.35 4.57
N ALA A 139 7.72 -1.42 3.62
CA ALA A 139 7.06 -1.56 2.32
C ALA A 139 7.50 -2.84 1.58
N VAL A 140 8.79 -3.18 1.62
CA VAL A 140 9.28 -4.47 1.07
C VAL A 140 8.75 -5.65 1.88
N ALA A 141 8.65 -5.53 3.21
CA ALA A 141 8.10 -6.58 4.08
C ALA A 141 6.61 -6.83 3.82
N VAL A 142 5.79 -5.79 3.68
CA VAL A 142 4.37 -5.88 3.29
C VAL A 142 4.22 -6.61 1.96
N LEU A 143 5.08 -6.32 0.97
CA LEU A 143 5.03 -6.98 -0.33
C LEU A 143 5.47 -8.45 -0.28
N LEU A 144 6.38 -8.81 0.65
CA LEU A 144 6.72 -10.20 0.95
C LEU A 144 5.55 -10.92 1.64
N ARG A 145 4.93 -10.31 2.65
CA ARG A 145 3.78 -10.88 3.39
C ARG A 145 2.56 -11.08 2.48
N SER A 146 2.30 -10.14 1.58
CA SER A 146 1.22 -10.25 0.58
C SER A 146 1.53 -11.20 -0.58
N GLY A 147 2.74 -11.79 -0.64
CA GLY A 147 3.13 -12.75 -1.68
C GLY A 147 3.42 -12.14 -3.05
N LYS A 148 3.45 -10.80 -3.17
CA LYS A 148 3.86 -10.09 -4.40
C LYS A 148 5.37 -10.20 -4.62
N LEU A 149 6.13 -10.28 -3.53
CA LEU A 149 7.55 -10.62 -3.50
C LEU A 149 7.76 -11.97 -2.80
N TYR A 150 8.88 -12.62 -3.08
CA TYR A 150 9.26 -13.86 -2.40
C TYR A 150 10.78 -14.00 -2.27
N TYR A 151 11.23 -14.81 -1.30
CA TYR A 151 12.62 -15.24 -1.23
C TYR A 151 12.85 -16.48 -2.08
N ARG A 152 13.88 -16.45 -2.93
CA ARG A 152 14.33 -17.63 -3.66
C ARG A 152 14.82 -18.68 -2.67
N ARG A 153 14.14 -19.83 -2.62
CA ARG A 153 14.42 -20.91 -1.65
C ARG A 153 15.62 -21.79 -2.03
N TRP A 154 15.86 -21.98 -3.33
CA TRP A 154 16.86 -22.94 -3.82
C TRP A 154 17.65 -22.42 -5.04
N GLY A 155 18.85 -22.97 -5.21
CA GLY A 155 19.79 -22.66 -6.30
C GLY A 155 20.55 -21.34 -6.14
N PRO A 156 21.26 -20.89 -7.20
CA PRO A 156 22.05 -19.65 -7.19
C PRO A 156 21.23 -18.43 -6.76
N GLY A 157 21.68 -17.66 -5.78
CA GLY A 157 20.90 -16.53 -5.26
C GLY A 157 19.80 -16.93 -4.25
N LYS A 158 19.95 -18.07 -3.58
CA LYS A 158 19.20 -18.43 -2.36
C LYS A 158 19.15 -17.24 -1.38
N GLY A 159 17.96 -16.96 -0.86
CA GLY A 159 17.71 -15.86 0.08
C GLY A 159 17.62 -14.47 -0.56
N ARG A 160 17.65 -14.37 -1.90
CA ARG A 160 17.44 -13.10 -2.62
C ARG A 160 15.98 -12.96 -3.07
N ILE A 161 15.54 -11.71 -3.20
CA ILE A 161 14.14 -11.37 -3.47
C ILE A 161 13.84 -11.47 -4.97
N GLY A 162 12.73 -12.12 -5.30
CA GLY A 162 12.10 -12.13 -6.62
C GLY A 162 10.70 -11.54 -6.60
N VAL A 163 10.17 -11.21 -7.77
CA VAL A 163 8.80 -10.71 -7.97
C VAL A 163 7.92 -11.84 -8.49
N ASN A 164 6.75 -12.03 -7.87
CA ASN A 164 5.79 -13.04 -8.27
C ASN A 164 5.02 -12.54 -9.52
N LYS A 165 5.24 -13.15 -10.69
CA LYS A 165 4.71 -12.66 -11.98
C LYS A 165 3.24 -13.00 -12.22
N ASN A 166 2.80 -14.15 -11.71
CA ASN A 166 1.43 -14.64 -11.70
C ASN A 166 1.18 -15.10 -10.27
N ARG A 167 0.00 -14.89 -9.67
CA ARG A 167 -0.39 -15.29 -8.29
C ARG A 167 -0.20 -16.80 -7.93
N ARG A 168 0.61 -17.58 -8.67
CA ARG A 168 0.89 -19.01 -8.49
C ARG A 168 1.81 -19.35 -7.32
N TYR A 169 2.47 -18.39 -6.68
CA TYR A 169 3.08 -18.62 -5.36
C TYR A 169 2.21 -17.98 -4.28
N THR A 170 1.05 -18.57 -4.04
CA THR A 170 0.40 -18.48 -2.74
C THR A 170 1.29 -19.22 -1.75
N HIS A 171 1.55 -18.62 -0.59
CA HIS A 171 2.09 -19.33 0.56
C HIS A 171 1.25 -20.59 0.77
N ASP A 172 1.82 -21.75 0.48
CA ASP A 172 1.20 -23.03 0.83
C ASP A 172 1.15 -23.09 2.36
N LYS A 173 -0.06 -22.93 2.88
CA LYS A 173 -0.44 -23.01 4.30
C LYS A 173 -0.61 -24.47 4.76
N LYS A 174 0.00 -25.47 4.08
CA LYS A 174 -0.09 -26.87 4.50
C LYS A 174 1.29 -27.50 4.70
N ARG A 175 1.77 -27.41 5.95
CA ARG A 175 2.56 -28.42 6.68
C ARG A 175 2.88 -27.88 8.08
N THR A 176 1.83 -27.60 8.85
CA THR A 176 1.92 -27.81 10.30
C THR A 176 1.93 -29.33 10.54
N GLY A 177 2.77 -29.72 11.49
CA GLY A 177 3.27 -31.07 11.62
C GLY A 177 2.19 -32.11 11.90
N LYS A 178 2.39 -33.27 11.29
CA LYS A 178 2.01 -34.54 11.87
C LYS A 178 3.00 -34.80 13.01
N ILE A 179 2.64 -34.42 14.24
CA ILE A 179 3.23 -34.93 15.48
C ILE A 179 2.06 -35.10 16.44
N LEU A 180 1.73 -36.38 16.67
CA LEU A 180 0.77 -36.99 17.60
C LEU A 180 -0.69 -36.54 17.45
#